data_AF-A0A2E6F3U4-F1
#
_entry.id   AF-A0A2E6F3U4-F1
#
_cell.length_a   1.000
_cell.length_b   1.000
_cell.length_c   1.000
_cell.angle_alpha   90.00
_cell.angle_beta   90.00
_cell.angle_gamma   90.00
#
_symmetry.space_group_name_H-M   'P 1'
#
loop_
_entity.id
_entity.type
_entity.pdbx_description
1 polymer ?
#
loop_
_entity_poly.entity_id
_entity_poly.type
_entity_poly.pdbx_seq_one_letter_code
_entity_poly.pdbx_strand_id
1 'polypeptide(L)'
;MDFKSAMAAARAEAESRQRKKRRDKDEKSEKKRSRSGQDMGLESFDPVNYVAKEKADTASMWLVLGFAISVSVLMRFGIMPSMSHGDSVLWLLPVLSVFLIPSIHRLIMPESFVEHYTKGTWFKASFLHIFTWLAITLLLVNPPFGDIGSPEVAEQWTVVMVDEDGNHTYPSDGPTMRIEDGNIKELEISLDSIYEVWLIFAVRDNLDVSNVEMNITLNGNNIHPSADAFNNISAVGINSTWEGKILDSDKVEDVGFAAKLENLSTGFWEVRLTLSEQGIPWENVSEEYVWIIRVL
;
A
#
# COMPACT_ATOMS: atom_id res chain seq x y z
N MET A 1 23.10 75.63 -25.64
CA MET A 1 21.79 74.94 -25.65
C MET A 1 21.36 74.75 -24.22
N ASP A 2 20.13 75.17 -23.90
CA ASP A 2 19.65 75.39 -22.53
C ASP A 2 19.09 74.09 -21.92
N PHE A 3 19.60 73.66 -20.78
CA PHE A 3 19.31 72.35 -20.16
C PHE A 3 17.81 72.17 -19.83
N LYS A 4 17.12 73.29 -19.54
CA LYS A 4 15.66 73.30 -19.28
C LYS A 4 14.84 72.96 -20.53
N SER A 5 15.31 73.36 -21.71
CA SER A 5 14.62 73.07 -22.99
C SER A 5 14.78 71.59 -23.37
N ALA A 6 15.97 71.01 -23.16
CA ALA A 6 16.22 69.59 -23.37
C ALA A 6 15.39 68.70 -22.43
N MET A 7 15.25 69.10 -21.15
CA MET A 7 14.45 68.34 -20.18
C MET A 7 12.95 68.45 -20.44
N ALA A 8 12.46 69.58 -20.95
CA ALA A 8 11.06 69.75 -21.37
C ALA A 8 10.74 68.89 -22.61
N ALA A 9 11.64 68.85 -23.60
CA ALA A 9 11.50 67.99 -24.78
C ALA A 9 11.51 66.50 -24.41
N ALA A 10 12.40 66.08 -23.51
CA ALA A 10 12.45 64.70 -23.03
C ALA A 10 11.17 64.27 -22.28
N ARG A 11 10.57 65.18 -21.48
CA ARG A 11 9.29 64.91 -20.80
C ARG A 11 8.12 64.81 -21.80
N ALA A 12 8.06 65.70 -22.78
CA ALA A 12 7.03 65.64 -23.83
C ALA A 12 7.13 64.34 -24.67
N GLU A 13 8.35 63.89 -24.96
CA GLU A 13 8.57 62.62 -25.68
C GLU A 13 8.20 61.41 -24.81
N ALA A 14 8.52 61.43 -23.52
CA ALA A 14 8.12 60.37 -22.58
C ALA A 14 6.59 60.27 -22.44
N GLU A 15 5.89 61.40 -22.36
CA GLU A 15 4.43 61.43 -22.28
C GLU A 15 3.76 60.96 -23.56
N SER A 16 4.28 61.32 -24.74
CA SER A 16 3.74 60.84 -26.02
C SER A 16 3.90 59.34 -26.20
N ARG A 17 5.05 58.78 -25.79
CA ARG A 17 5.30 57.32 -25.77
C ARG A 17 4.36 56.60 -24.80
N GLN A 18 4.11 57.17 -23.62
CA GLN A 18 3.15 56.60 -22.67
C GLN A 18 1.70 56.64 -23.19
N ARG A 19 1.29 57.73 -23.84
CA ARG A 19 -0.05 57.84 -24.44
C ARG A 19 -0.25 56.85 -25.59
N LYS A 20 0.77 56.65 -26.44
CA LYS A 20 0.73 55.65 -27.52
C LYS A 20 0.63 54.23 -26.95
N LYS A 21 1.40 53.92 -25.90
CA LYS A 21 1.36 52.61 -25.22
C LYS A 21 0.04 52.34 -24.51
N ARG A 22 -0.64 53.37 -23.99
CA ARG A 22 -2.00 53.25 -23.43
C ARG A 22 -3.05 53.01 -24.52
N ARG A 23 -3.01 53.76 -25.63
CA ARG A 23 -3.88 53.52 -26.80
C ARG A 23 -3.75 52.11 -27.37
N ASP A 24 -2.52 51.62 -27.57
CA ASP A 24 -2.30 50.24 -28.07
C ASP A 24 -2.81 49.17 -27.08
N LYS A 25 -2.80 49.46 -25.78
CA LYS A 25 -3.31 48.56 -24.74
C LYS A 25 -4.84 48.56 -24.71
N ASP A 26 -5.45 49.72 -24.85
CA ASP A 26 -6.90 49.86 -24.90
C ASP A 26 -7.46 49.24 -26.18
N GLU A 27 -6.84 49.44 -27.34
CA GLU A 27 -7.23 48.85 -28.63
C GLU A 27 -7.07 47.31 -28.64
N LYS A 28 -6.02 46.78 -27.99
CA LYS A 28 -5.89 45.33 -27.73
C LYS A 28 -6.93 44.80 -26.74
N SER A 29 -7.35 45.61 -25.77
CA SER A 29 -8.39 45.21 -24.80
C SER A 29 -9.79 45.23 -25.43
N GLU A 30 -10.03 46.15 -26.36
CA GLU A 30 -11.28 46.27 -27.12
C GLU A 30 -11.42 45.13 -28.14
N LYS A 31 -10.34 44.79 -28.86
CA LYS A 31 -10.27 43.56 -29.68
C LYS A 31 -10.44 42.27 -28.89
N LYS A 32 -10.08 42.26 -27.60
CA LYS A 32 -10.34 41.10 -26.72
C LYS A 32 -11.79 41.07 -26.20
N ARG A 33 -12.43 42.23 -26.03
CA ARG A 33 -13.84 42.34 -25.59
C ARG A 33 -14.84 42.15 -26.72
N SER A 34 -14.50 42.46 -27.98
CA SER A 34 -15.41 42.30 -29.12
C SER A 34 -15.36 40.93 -29.81
N ARG A 35 -14.64 39.95 -29.25
CA ARG A 35 -14.73 38.55 -29.70
C ARG A 35 -16.02 37.95 -29.16
N SER A 36 -17.11 38.19 -29.88
CA SER A 36 -18.32 37.36 -29.85
C SER A 36 -17.90 35.88 -29.87
N GLY A 37 -18.56 35.01 -29.10
CA GLY A 37 -18.16 33.60 -28.91
C GLY A 37 -17.97 32.80 -30.22
N GLN A 38 -18.53 33.28 -31.33
CA GLN A 38 -18.34 32.72 -32.67
C GLN A 38 -16.92 32.90 -33.23
N ASP A 39 -16.18 33.93 -32.79
CA ASP A 39 -14.80 34.25 -33.21
C ASP A 39 -13.74 33.71 -32.24
N MET A 40 -14.17 32.94 -31.22
CA MET A 40 -13.30 32.21 -30.28
C MET A 40 -13.01 30.77 -30.75
N GLY A 41 -13.43 30.39 -31.96
CA GLY A 41 -13.28 29.01 -32.46
C GLY A 41 -14.17 28.00 -31.72
N LEU A 42 -15.21 28.49 -31.03
CA LEU A 42 -16.27 27.62 -30.52
C LEU A 42 -17.15 27.24 -31.71
N GLU A 43 -17.04 25.99 -32.16
CA GLU A 43 -17.98 25.42 -33.11
C GLU A 43 -19.42 25.72 -32.67
N SER A 44 -20.29 26.05 -33.64
CA SER A 44 -21.72 26.25 -33.37
C SER A 44 -22.26 24.99 -32.69
N PHE A 45 -22.86 25.15 -31.51
CA PHE A 45 -23.40 24.05 -30.73
C PHE A 45 -24.45 23.29 -31.55
N ASP A 46 -24.12 22.09 -31.99
CA ASP A 46 -25.04 21.18 -32.66
C ASP A 46 -25.55 20.13 -31.65
N PRO A 47 -26.82 20.20 -31.23
CA PRO A 47 -27.37 19.32 -30.21
C PRO A 47 -27.39 17.85 -30.65
N VAL A 48 -27.50 17.56 -31.96
CA VAL A 48 -27.58 16.17 -32.45
C VAL A 48 -26.21 15.50 -32.36
N ASN A 49 -25.18 16.19 -32.84
CA ASN A 49 -23.80 15.71 -32.74
C ASN A 49 -23.31 15.67 -31.28
N TYR A 50 -23.72 16.62 -30.45
CA TYR A 50 -23.43 16.59 -29.02
C TYR A 50 -24.04 15.34 -28.35
N VAL A 51 -25.32 15.05 -28.59
CA VAL A 51 -25.97 13.86 -28.00
C VAL A 51 -25.36 12.56 -28.53
N ALA A 52 -25.02 12.49 -29.82
CA ALA A 52 -24.36 11.33 -30.41
C ALA A 52 -22.99 11.09 -29.76
N LYS A 53 -22.22 12.15 -29.53
CA LYS A 53 -20.94 12.11 -28.83
C LYS A 53 -21.07 11.64 -27.38
N GLU A 54 -22.01 12.18 -26.62
CA GLU A 54 -22.24 11.77 -25.22
C GLU A 54 -22.64 10.28 -25.12
N LYS A 55 -23.46 9.79 -26.06
CA LYS A 55 -23.79 8.36 -26.16
C LYS A 55 -22.57 7.51 -26.48
N ALA A 56 -21.74 7.94 -27.42
CA ALA A 56 -20.50 7.25 -27.79
C ALA A 56 -19.50 7.22 -26.62
N ASP A 57 -19.32 8.33 -25.92
CA ASP A 57 -18.44 8.43 -24.75
C ASP A 57 -18.96 7.55 -23.59
N THR A 58 -20.27 7.51 -23.36
CA THR A 58 -20.88 6.63 -22.35
C THR A 58 -20.70 5.15 -22.70
N ALA A 59 -20.94 4.77 -23.95
CA ALA A 59 -20.75 3.39 -24.41
C ALA A 59 -19.26 2.96 -24.33
N SER A 60 -18.35 3.88 -24.68
CA SER A 60 -16.90 3.68 -24.52
C SER A 60 -16.52 3.49 -23.05
N MET A 61 -17.11 4.25 -22.13
CA MET A 61 -16.89 4.09 -20.69
C MET A 61 -17.24 2.69 -20.21
N TRP A 62 -18.41 2.16 -20.58
CA TRP A 62 -18.84 0.81 -20.21
C TRP A 62 -17.96 -0.28 -20.81
N LEU A 63 -17.53 -0.11 -22.07
CA LEU A 63 -16.60 -1.03 -22.71
C LEU A 63 -15.27 -1.09 -21.95
N VAL A 64 -14.72 0.06 -21.58
CA VAL A 64 -13.44 0.15 -20.86
C VAL A 64 -13.56 -0.44 -19.46
N LEU A 65 -14.67 -0.20 -18.75
CA LEU A 65 -14.95 -0.84 -17.46
C LEU A 65 -14.97 -2.36 -17.58
N GLY A 66 -15.74 -2.90 -18.54
CA GLY A 66 -15.80 -4.34 -18.78
C GLY A 66 -14.45 -4.93 -19.16
N PHE A 67 -13.66 -4.22 -19.96
CA PHE A 67 -12.31 -4.62 -20.31
C PHE A 67 -11.38 -4.64 -19.09
N ALA A 68 -11.38 -3.60 -18.26
CA ALA A 68 -10.55 -3.53 -17.06
C ALA A 68 -10.89 -4.65 -16.06
N ILE A 69 -12.18 -4.93 -15.85
CA ILE A 69 -12.63 -6.07 -15.03
C ILE A 69 -12.13 -7.39 -15.62
N SER A 70 -12.28 -7.59 -16.94
CA SER A 70 -11.84 -8.80 -17.63
C SER A 70 -10.33 -9.01 -17.50
N VAL A 71 -9.54 -7.94 -17.66
CA VAL A 71 -8.08 -7.96 -17.45
C VAL A 71 -7.75 -8.31 -15.99
N SER A 72 -8.45 -7.73 -15.02
CA SER A 72 -8.22 -8.01 -13.59
C SER A 72 -8.48 -9.47 -13.24
N VAL A 73 -9.59 -10.03 -13.74
CA VAL A 73 -9.95 -11.45 -13.56
C VAL A 73 -8.94 -12.36 -14.25
N LEU A 74 -8.52 -12.03 -15.48
CA LEU A 74 -7.51 -12.80 -16.21
C LEU A 74 -6.15 -12.76 -15.51
N MET A 75 -5.73 -11.61 -14.99
CA MET A 75 -4.51 -11.49 -14.19
C MET A 75 -4.59 -12.40 -12.96
N ARG A 76 -5.71 -12.31 -12.23
CA ARG A 76 -5.92 -13.03 -10.97
C ARG A 76 -5.99 -14.55 -11.13
N PHE A 77 -6.82 -15.03 -12.06
CA PHE A 77 -7.13 -16.47 -12.17
C PHE A 77 -6.39 -17.16 -13.32
N GLY A 78 -5.85 -16.41 -14.28
CA GLY A 78 -5.10 -16.97 -15.40
C GLY A 78 -3.60 -16.84 -15.22
N ILE A 79 -3.11 -15.62 -14.97
CA ILE A 79 -1.68 -15.31 -15.00
C ILE A 79 -1.01 -15.61 -13.66
N MET A 80 -1.54 -15.09 -12.54
CA MET A 80 -0.93 -15.27 -11.21
C MET A 80 -0.68 -16.75 -10.86
N PRO A 81 -1.62 -17.70 -11.02
CA PRO A 81 -1.38 -19.11 -10.68
C PRO A 81 -0.27 -19.78 -11.51
N SER A 82 0.11 -19.19 -12.64
CA SER A 82 1.16 -19.71 -13.53
C SER A 82 2.55 -19.12 -13.27
N MET A 83 2.64 -18.13 -12.37
CA MET A 83 3.86 -17.39 -12.04
C MET A 83 4.28 -17.62 -10.59
N SER A 84 5.52 -17.29 -10.26
CA SER A 84 6.00 -17.24 -8.87
C SER A 84 5.67 -15.89 -8.20
N HIS A 85 5.64 -15.86 -6.87
CA HIS A 85 5.50 -14.62 -6.10
C HIS A 85 6.49 -13.54 -6.53
N GLY A 86 6.04 -12.28 -6.54
CA GLY A 86 6.92 -11.11 -6.69
C GLY A 86 7.25 -10.69 -8.12
N ASP A 87 6.70 -11.35 -9.15
CA ASP A 87 6.98 -10.99 -10.54
C ASP A 87 6.43 -9.59 -10.90
N SER A 88 7.33 -8.64 -11.20
CA SER A 88 6.98 -7.26 -11.60
C SER A 88 6.11 -7.20 -12.85
N VAL A 89 6.11 -8.27 -13.65
CA VAL A 89 5.25 -8.45 -14.83
C VAL A 89 3.76 -8.36 -14.49
N LEU A 90 3.35 -8.77 -13.29
CA LEU A 90 1.96 -8.74 -12.84
C LEU A 90 1.38 -7.31 -12.80
N TRP A 91 2.22 -6.32 -12.51
CA TRP A 91 1.84 -4.91 -12.50
C TRP A 91 1.99 -4.24 -13.87
N LEU A 92 2.95 -4.72 -14.67
CA LEU A 92 3.27 -4.13 -15.97
C LEU A 92 2.21 -4.46 -17.03
N LEU A 93 1.73 -5.71 -17.10
CA LEU A 93 0.81 -6.15 -18.15
C LEU A 93 -0.53 -5.40 -18.14
N PRO A 94 -1.20 -5.15 -17.00
CA PRO A 94 -2.44 -4.38 -16.97
C PRO A 94 -2.24 -2.93 -17.40
N VAL A 95 -1.09 -2.33 -17.06
CA VAL A 95 -0.73 -0.98 -17.52
C VAL A 95 -0.51 -0.97 -19.03
N LEU A 96 0.20 -1.96 -19.58
CA LEU A 96 0.41 -2.08 -21.02
C LEU A 96 -0.89 -2.35 -21.79
N SER A 97 -1.88 -3.00 -21.16
CA SER A 97 -3.17 -3.29 -21.80
C SER A 97 -3.94 -2.02 -22.22
N VAL A 98 -3.58 -0.84 -21.69
CA VAL A 98 -4.07 0.46 -22.17
C VAL A 98 -3.86 0.67 -23.67
N PHE A 99 -2.77 0.14 -24.22
CA PHE A 99 -2.49 0.23 -25.66
C PHE A 99 -3.40 -0.65 -26.52
N LEU A 100 -4.11 -1.61 -25.90
CA LEU A 100 -5.09 -2.45 -26.58
C LEU A 100 -6.47 -1.79 -26.67
N ILE A 101 -6.77 -0.79 -25.83
CA ILE A 101 -8.06 -0.10 -25.79
C ILE A 101 -8.49 0.42 -27.19
N PRO A 102 -7.64 1.09 -27.99
CA PRO A 102 -8.04 1.54 -29.33
C PRO A 102 -8.43 0.39 -30.27
N SER A 103 -7.72 -0.73 -30.19
CA SER A 103 -8.00 -1.92 -31.01
C SER A 103 -9.32 -2.56 -30.61
N ILE A 104 -9.59 -2.66 -29.32
CA ILE A 104 -10.86 -3.21 -28.79
C ILE A 104 -12.02 -2.30 -29.15
N HIS A 105 -11.84 -0.98 -29.04
CA HIS A 105 -12.87 -0.01 -29.41
C HIS A 105 -13.24 -0.14 -30.90
N ARG A 106 -12.26 -0.32 -31.80
CA ARG A 106 -12.53 -0.55 -33.23
C ARG A 106 -13.17 -1.91 -33.53
N LEU A 107 -12.91 -2.92 -32.70
CA LEU A 107 -13.43 -4.28 -32.90
C LEU A 107 -14.89 -4.41 -32.45
N ILE A 108 -15.26 -3.76 -31.34
CA ILE A 108 -16.56 -3.96 -30.68
C ILE A 108 -17.56 -2.86 -31.04
N MET A 109 -17.11 -1.61 -31.16
CA MET A 109 -18.01 -0.46 -31.31
C MET A 109 -18.44 -0.25 -32.76
N PRO A 110 -19.69 0.17 -33.01
CA PRO A 110 -20.14 0.54 -34.34
C PRO A 110 -19.37 1.75 -34.88
N GLU A 111 -19.23 1.85 -36.21
CA GLU A 111 -18.43 2.88 -36.88
C GLU A 111 -18.82 4.31 -36.45
N SER A 112 -20.11 4.56 -36.25
CA SER A 112 -20.64 5.85 -35.78
C SER A 112 -20.09 6.30 -34.42
N PHE A 113 -19.71 5.37 -33.54
CA PHE A 113 -19.10 5.69 -32.25
C PHE A 113 -17.56 5.77 -32.34
N VAL A 114 -16.96 5.01 -33.25
CA VAL A 114 -15.51 5.05 -33.50
C VAL A 114 -15.08 6.41 -34.08
N GLU A 115 -15.92 7.05 -34.88
CA GLU A 115 -15.66 8.39 -35.44
C GLU A 115 -15.44 9.46 -34.36
N HIS A 116 -16.13 9.32 -33.22
CA HIS A 116 -16.01 10.25 -32.09
C HIS A 116 -14.82 9.91 -31.17
N TYR A 117 -14.14 8.78 -31.41
CA TYR A 117 -13.02 8.33 -30.60
C TYR A 117 -11.73 9.08 -30.98
N THR A 118 -11.33 10.00 -30.12
CA THR A 118 -10.13 10.84 -30.32
C THR A 118 -9.02 10.48 -29.34
N LYS A 119 -7.84 11.09 -29.50
CA LYS A 119 -6.73 10.97 -28.53
C LYS A 119 -7.14 11.40 -27.11
N GLY A 120 -8.04 12.37 -26.98
CA GLY A 120 -8.57 12.81 -25.69
C GLY A 120 -9.45 11.75 -25.04
N THR A 121 -10.30 11.08 -25.82
CA THR A 121 -11.13 9.96 -25.36
C THR A 121 -10.27 8.78 -24.93
N TRP A 122 -9.22 8.45 -25.70
CA TRP A 122 -8.26 7.42 -25.32
C TRP A 122 -7.60 7.71 -23.97
N PHE A 123 -7.11 8.94 -23.75
CA PHE A 123 -6.47 9.30 -22.49
C PHE A 123 -7.41 9.16 -21.28
N LYS A 124 -8.68 9.58 -21.42
CA LYS A 124 -9.70 9.37 -20.38
C LYS A 124 -9.96 7.89 -20.14
N ALA A 125 -10.08 7.09 -21.20
CA ALA A 125 -10.24 5.64 -21.11
C ALA A 125 -9.04 4.97 -20.44
N SER A 126 -7.81 5.42 -20.69
CA SER A 126 -6.61 4.93 -20.02
C SER A 126 -6.67 5.11 -18.51
N PHE A 127 -7.07 6.30 -18.05
CA PHE A 127 -7.24 6.56 -16.61
C PHE A 127 -8.34 5.71 -16.01
N LEU A 128 -9.50 5.65 -16.67
CA LEU A 128 -10.61 4.82 -16.23
C LEU A 128 -10.16 3.37 -16.08
N HIS A 129 -9.49 2.83 -17.10
CA HIS A 129 -8.95 1.46 -17.07
C HIS A 129 -8.02 1.24 -15.88
N ILE A 130 -7.01 2.11 -15.69
CA ILE A 130 -6.01 1.93 -14.62
C ILE A 130 -6.68 1.98 -13.24
N PHE A 131 -7.56 2.95 -12.98
CA PHE A 131 -8.23 3.06 -11.69
C PHE A 131 -9.21 1.92 -11.44
N THR A 132 -9.97 1.49 -12.45
CA THR A 132 -10.87 0.35 -12.31
C THR A 132 -10.08 -0.94 -12.11
N TRP A 133 -9.02 -1.18 -12.87
CA TRP A 133 -8.16 -2.33 -12.68
C TRP A 133 -7.54 -2.37 -11.27
N LEU A 134 -7.03 -1.23 -10.77
CA LEU A 134 -6.49 -1.14 -9.41
C LEU A 134 -7.57 -1.47 -8.38
N ALA A 135 -8.76 -0.86 -8.49
CA ALA A 135 -9.85 -1.09 -7.55
C ALA A 135 -10.30 -2.56 -7.51
N ILE A 136 -10.46 -3.18 -8.69
CA ILE A 136 -10.88 -4.59 -8.79
C ILE A 136 -9.76 -5.53 -8.34
N THR A 137 -8.50 -5.21 -8.63
CA THR A 137 -7.36 -6.01 -8.17
C THR A 137 -7.24 -5.99 -6.65
N LEU A 138 -7.36 -4.81 -6.02
CA LEU A 138 -7.36 -4.71 -4.54
C LEU A 138 -8.49 -5.53 -3.91
N LEU A 139 -9.67 -5.55 -4.54
CA LEU A 139 -10.78 -6.39 -4.11
C LEU A 139 -10.46 -7.89 -4.25
N LEU A 140 -9.80 -8.30 -5.34
CA LEU A 140 -9.51 -9.70 -5.66
C LEU A 140 -8.29 -10.28 -4.93
N VAL A 141 -7.40 -9.43 -4.41
CA VAL A 141 -6.18 -9.82 -3.69
C VAL A 141 -6.46 -10.11 -2.21
N ASN A 142 -7.48 -9.47 -1.64
CA ASN A 142 -7.83 -9.61 -0.23
C ASN A 142 -8.97 -10.63 -0.02
N PRO A 143 -9.13 -11.15 1.21
CA PRO A 143 -10.25 -12.01 1.55
C PRO A 143 -11.60 -11.35 1.25
N PRO A 144 -12.62 -12.11 0.79
CA PRO A 144 -12.66 -13.56 0.58
C PRO A 144 -12.17 -14.03 -0.81
N PHE A 145 -11.72 -13.14 -1.69
CA PHE A 145 -11.41 -13.48 -3.09
C PHE A 145 -9.94 -13.83 -3.33
N GLY A 146 -9.08 -13.42 -2.41
CA GLY A 146 -7.69 -13.80 -2.40
C GLY A 146 -7.08 -13.72 -1.03
N ASP A 147 -5.87 -14.24 -0.95
CA ASP A 147 -5.09 -14.26 0.26
C ASP A 147 -3.62 -14.27 -0.19
N ILE A 148 -3.08 -13.06 -0.33
CA ILE A 148 -1.69 -12.83 -0.77
C ILE A 148 -0.89 -12.19 0.36
N GLY A 149 -1.54 -11.78 1.46
CA GLY A 149 -0.84 -11.28 2.63
C GLY A 149 -0.01 -12.42 3.22
N SER A 150 1.24 -12.16 3.59
CA SER A 150 1.98 -13.16 4.36
C SER A 150 1.61 -13.02 5.83
N PRO A 151 1.62 -14.12 6.60
CA PRO A 151 1.42 -14.05 8.03
C PRO A 151 2.61 -13.33 8.65
N GLU A 152 2.36 -12.55 9.69
CA GLU A 152 3.36 -11.69 10.31
C GLU A 152 3.31 -11.81 11.83
N VAL A 153 4.43 -11.50 12.48
CA VAL A 153 4.44 -11.27 13.94
C VAL A 153 3.70 -9.96 14.20
N ALA A 154 2.71 -9.99 15.09
CA ALA A 154 1.71 -8.92 15.22
C ALA A 154 2.29 -7.58 15.69
N GLU A 155 2.90 -7.56 16.87
CA GLU A 155 3.49 -6.36 17.49
C GLU A 155 4.88 -6.69 18.03
N GLN A 156 5.00 -7.02 19.32
CA GLN A 156 6.26 -7.34 19.97
C GLN A 156 6.32 -8.79 20.47
N TRP A 157 7.55 -9.24 20.71
CA TRP A 157 7.84 -10.49 21.42
C TRP A 157 8.50 -10.16 22.75
N THR A 158 8.41 -11.06 23.72
CA THR A 158 9.11 -10.95 24.99
C THR A 158 9.40 -12.33 25.55
N VAL A 159 10.05 -12.37 26.71
CA VAL A 159 10.31 -13.61 27.44
C VAL A 159 9.63 -13.54 28.80
N VAL A 160 9.14 -14.65 29.31
CA VAL A 160 8.61 -14.80 30.67
C VAL A 160 9.46 -15.81 31.41
N MET A 161 9.94 -15.41 32.57
CA MET A 161 10.75 -16.26 33.44
C MET A 161 9.85 -16.73 34.59
N VAL A 162 9.85 -18.03 34.88
CA VAL A 162 9.07 -18.63 35.95
C VAL A 162 10.03 -19.17 36.99
N ASP A 163 9.88 -18.73 38.24
CA ASP A 163 10.68 -19.21 39.37
C ASP A 163 10.21 -20.59 39.88
N GLU A 164 10.92 -21.16 40.85
CA GLU A 164 10.56 -22.46 41.45
C GLU A 164 9.21 -22.43 42.21
N ASP A 165 8.77 -21.24 42.65
CA ASP A 165 7.50 -21.02 43.35
C ASP A 165 6.32 -20.78 42.38
N GLY A 166 6.58 -20.74 41.06
CA GLY A 166 5.60 -20.51 40.01
C GLY A 166 5.24 -19.05 39.77
N ASN A 167 6.02 -18.08 40.28
CA ASN A 167 5.82 -16.67 40.00
C ASN A 167 6.40 -16.29 38.63
N HIS A 168 5.63 -15.51 37.88
CA HIS A 168 6.00 -15.06 36.55
C HIS A 168 6.69 -13.70 36.63
N THR A 169 7.90 -13.60 36.08
CA THR A 169 8.68 -12.37 35.98
C THR A 169 8.86 -12.00 34.51
N TYR A 170 8.55 -10.75 34.19
CA TYR A 170 8.75 -10.17 32.86
C TYR A 170 10.04 -9.32 32.87
N PRO A 171 10.78 -9.27 31.76
CA PRO A 171 11.84 -8.31 31.57
C PRO A 171 11.32 -6.90 31.84
N SER A 172 12.05 -6.13 32.65
CA SER A 172 11.74 -4.72 32.83
C SER A 172 12.09 -3.95 31.56
N ASP A 173 11.21 -3.05 31.11
CA ASP A 173 11.57 -2.05 30.09
C ASP A 173 12.78 -1.23 30.60
N GLY A 174 13.96 -1.46 30.02
CA GLY A 174 15.23 -0.87 30.47
C GLY A 174 16.25 -0.76 29.33
N PRO A 175 17.41 -0.11 29.57
CA PRO A 175 18.47 0.06 28.56
C PRO A 175 19.10 -1.25 28.07
N THR A 176 18.77 -2.36 28.73
CA THR A 176 19.13 -3.74 28.40
C THR A 176 18.26 -4.37 27.30
N MET A 177 17.18 -3.70 26.88
CA MET A 177 16.41 -4.07 25.70
C MET A 177 16.82 -3.21 24.52
N ARG A 178 17.31 -3.84 23.45
CA ARG A 178 17.64 -3.12 22.21
C ARG A 178 16.44 -3.12 21.29
N ILE A 179 15.86 -1.93 21.10
CA ILE A 179 14.76 -1.68 20.18
C ILE A 179 15.33 -1.08 18.88
N GLU A 180 14.93 -1.62 17.74
CA GLU A 180 15.25 -1.10 16.42
C GLU A 180 13.95 -1.00 15.62
N ASP A 181 13.69 0.17 15.01
CA ASP A 181 12.45 0.47 14.29
C ASP A 181 11.15 0.22 15.09
N GLY A 182 11.20 0.42 16.41
CA GLY A 182 10.05 0.21 17.30
C GLY A 182 9.84 -1.24 17.77
N ASN A 183 10.66 -2.18 17.27
CA ASN A 183 10.59 -3.61 17.60
C ASN A 183 11.77 -4.08 18.45
N ILE A 184 11.53 -5.02 19.35
CA ILE A 184 12.59 -5.63 20.17
C ILE A 184 13.47 -6.50 19.28
N LYS A 185 14.78 -6.28 19.31
CA LYS A 185 15.77 -7.12 18.60
C LYS A 185 16.64 -7.93 19.55
N GLU A 186 16.99 -7.35 20.69
CA GLU A 186 17.82 -8.02 21.70
C GLU A 186 17.22 -7.81 23.10
N LEU A 187 17.20 -8.89 23.87
CA LEU A 187 16.72 -8.91 25.26
C LEU A 187 17.78 -9.56 26.16
N GLU A 188 18.12 -8.90 27.26
CA GLU A 188 19.00 -9.45 28.29
C GLU A 188 18.18 -10.05 29.45
N ILE A 189 18.48 -11.30 29.83
CA ILE A 189 17.82 -12.02 30.93
C ILE A 189 18.85 -12.60 31.91
N SER A 190 18.43 -12.74 33.18
CA SER A 190 19.22 -13.39 34.24
C SER A 190 18.49 -14.65 34.68
N LEU A 191 19.21 -15.77 34.80
CA LEU A 191 18.64 -17.06 35.20
C LEU A 191 18.72 -17.31 36.71
N ASP A 192 19.07 -16.31 37.52
CA ASP A 192 19.19 -16.48 38.97
C ASP A 192 17.85 -16.86 39.59
N SER A 193 17.77 -18.08 40.13
CA SER A 193 16.56 -18.68 40.74
C SER A 193 15.38 -18.86 39.77
N ILE A 194 15.66 -18.97 38.46
CA ILE A 194 14.66 -19.21 37.41
C ILE A 194 14.62 -20.70 37.03
N TYR A 195 13.43 -21.29 37.02
CA TYR A 195 13.21 -22.68 36.67
C TYR A 195 12.87 -22.85 35.18
N GLU A 196 12.01 -21.98 34.63
CA GLU A 196 11.60 -22.03 33.22
C GLU A 196 11.65 -20.66 32.55
N VAL A 197 11.91 -20.69 31.24
CA VAL A 197 11.92 -19.50 30.40
C VAL A 197 11.02 -19.76 29.20
N TRP A 198 10.06 -18.88 28.97
CA TRP A 198 9.06 -18.97 27.91
C TRP A 198 9.19 -17.77 26.99
N LEU A 199 9.41 -18.01 25.70
CA LEU A 199 9.30 -17.00 24.66
C LEU A 199 7.83 -16.78 24.35
N ILE A 200 7.40 -15.51 24.29
CA ILE A 200 6.02 -15.12 24.03
C ILE A 200 5.98 -14.13 22.87
N PHE A 201 5.08 -14.36 21.92
CA PHE A 201 4.84 -13.48 20.78
C PHE A 201 3.40 -13.69 20.29
N ALA A 202 2.90 -12.82 19.42
CA ALA A 202 1.64 -13.03 18.72
C ALA A 202 1.86 -13.07 17.22
N VAL A 203 1.04 -13.87 16.55
CA VAL A 203 0.99 -13.97 15.09
C VAL A 203 -0.33 -13.38 14.62
N ARG A 204 -0.26 -12.68 13.49
CA ARG A 204 -1.38 -12.10 12.79
C ARG A 204 -1.38 -12.62 11.36
N ASP A 205 -2.56 -12.96 10.89
CA ASP A 205 -2.82 -13.24 9.50
C ASP A 205 -4.08 -12.49 9.04
N ASN A 206 -4.21 -12.31 7.73
CA ASN A 206 -5.30 -11.61 7.05
C ASN A 206 -6.59 -12.44 6.93
N LEU A 207 -6.52 -13.76 7.07
CA LEU A 207 -7.67 -14.66 6.98
C LEU A 207 -7.88 -15.45 8.28
N ASP A 208 -6.92 -16.27 8.67
CA ASP A 208 -6.99 -17.11 9.87
C ASP A 208 -5.63 -17.66 10.29
N VAL A 209 -5.17 -17.27 11.48
CA VAL A 209 -3.91 -17.70 12.08
C VAL A 209 -3.86 -19.23 12.30
N SER A 210 -5.01 -19.92 12.38
CA SER A 210 -5.04 -21.37 12.60
C SER A 210 -4.40 -22.18 11.47
N ASN A 211 -4.31 -21.62 10.26
CA ASN A 211 -3.70 -22.27 9.09
C ASN A 211 -2.22 -21.93 8.91
N VAL A 212 -1.65 -21.11 9.80
CA VAL A 212 -0.25 -20.70 9.73
C VAL A 212 0.64 -21.80 10.29
N GLU A 213 1.56 -22.29 9.46
CA GLU A 213 2.66 -23.15 9.88
C GLU A 213 3.80 -22.29 10.43
N MET A 214 4.24 -22.61 11.65
CA MET A 214 5.32 -21.91 12.34
C MET A 214 6.54 -22.81 12.43
N ASN A 215 7.64 -22.38 11.82
CA ASN A 215 8.94 -23.00 12.02
C ASN A 215 9.81 -22.09 12.89
N ILE A 216 10.05 -22.52 14.12
CA ILE A 216 10.84 -21.75 15.08
C ILE A 216 12.00 -22.60 15.62
N THR A 217 13.18 -21.99 15.64
CA THR A 217 14.41 -22.63 16.09
C THR A 217 15.17 -21.76 17.09
N LEU A 218 15.78 -22.40 18.09
CA LEU A 218 16.66 -21.80 19.08
C LEU A 218 18.08 -22.33 18.84
N ASN A 219 19.00 -21.49 18.35
CA ASN A 219 20.35 -21.89 17.92
C ASN A 219 20.34 -23.13 16.98
N GLY A 220 19.32 -23.25 16.14
CA GLY A 220 19.13 -24.36 15.20
C GLY A 220 18.40 -25.60 15.75
N ASN A 221 18.03 -25.61 17.04
CA ASN A 221 17.16 -26.65 17.60
C ASN A 221 15.69 -26.25 17.46
N ASN A 222 14.85 -27.12 16.93
CA ASN A 222 13.41 -26.83 16.81
C ASN A 222 12.77 -26.68 18.19
N ILE A 223 11.96 -25.63 18.34
CA ILE A 223 11.08 -25.46 19.50
C ILE A 223 9.63 -25.46 19.02
N HIS A 224 8.70 -25.80 19.91
CA HIS A 224 7.28 -25.92 19.55
C HIS A 224 6.45 -24.84 20.26
N PRO A 225 5.95 -23.83 19.53
CA PRO A 225 5.09 -22.81 20.09
C PRO A 225 3.69 -23.39 20.30
N SER A 226 3.00 -22.95 21.36
CA SER A 226 1.64 -23.37 21.69
C SER A 226 0.78 -22.20 22.15
N ALA A 227 -0.41 -22.10 21.58
CA ALA A 227 -1.42 -21.13 22.00
C ALA A 227 -2.02 -21.49 23.37
N ASP A 228 -2.11 -22.77 23.72
CA ASP A 228 -2.57 -23.20 25.04
C ASP A 228 -1.56 -22.79 26.13
N ALA A 229 -0.26 -22.91 25.83
CA ALA A 229 0.80 -22.44 26.72
C ALA A 229 0.72 -20.91 26.92
N PHE A 230 0.46 -20.16 25.84
CA PHE A 230 0.24 -18.72 25.92
C PHE A 230 -0.95 -18.39 26.84
N ASN A 231 -2.09 -19.05 26.63
CA ASN A 231 -3.31 -18.83 27.42
C ASN A 231 -3.11 -19.16 28.91
N ASN A 232 -2.31 -20.18 29.22
CA ASN A 232 -1.98 -20.51 30.60
C ASN A 232 -1.10 -19.42 31.25
N ILE A 233 -0.08 -18.95 30.54
CA ILE A 233 0.80 -17.88 31.04
C ILE A 233 0.05 -16.55 31.17
N SER A 234 -0.87 -16.25 30.24
CA SER A 234 -1.72 -15.07 30.27
C SER A 234 -2.77 -15.10 31.38
N ALA A 235 -3.34 -16.28 31.69
CA ALA A 235 -4.31 -16.45 32.76
C ALA A 235 -3.75 -16.16 34.17
N VAL A 236 -2.45 -16.35 34.38
CA VAL A 236 -1.73 -15.98 35.63
C VAL A 236 -1.54 -14.46 35.74
N GLY A 237 -1.93 -13.72 34.71
CA GLY A 237 -1.78 -12.27 34.59
C GLY A 237 -0.46 -11.97 33.89
N ILE A 238 -0.50 -11.91 32.56
CA ILE A 238 0.41 -10.98 31.88
C ILE A 238 0.12 -9.62 32.50
N ASN A 239 1.15 -9.02 33.12
CA ASN A 239 1.02 -7.68 33.67
C ASN A 239 0.43 -6.80 32.57
N SER A 240 -0.61 -6.00 32.88
CA SER A 240 -1.42 -5.29 31.86
C SER A 240 -0.61 -4.38 30.92
N THR A 241 0.65 -4.10 31.27
CA THR A 241 1.66 -3.41 30.46
C THR A 241 2.24 -4.20 29.29
N TRP A 242 2.31 -5.53 29.33
CA TRP A 242 2.91 -6.36 28.28
C TRP A 242 1.89 -6.99 27.35
N GLU A 243 0.66 -7.23 27.82
CA GLU A 243 -0.40 -7.85 27.02
C GLU A 243 -0.72 -6.98 25.78
N GLY A 244 -0.94 -5.67 25.98
CA GLY A 244 -1.18 -4.71 24.89
C GLY A 244 0.04 -4.37 24.02
N LYS A 245 1.23 -4.90 24.34
CA LYS A 245 2.43 -4.79 23.48
C LYS A 245 2.63 -6.03 22.60
N ILE A 246 2.02 -7.16 22.97
CA ILE A 246 2.15 -8.42 22.27
C ILE A 246 0.92 -8.65 21.39
N LEU A 247 -0.27 -8.44 21.96
CA LEU A 247 -1.55 -8.47 21.26
C LEU A 247 -2.02 -7.05 21.04
N ASP A 248 -2.40 -6.71 19.80
CA ASP A 248 -3.10 -5.47 19.55
C ASP A 248 -4.55 -5.61 20.03
N SER A 249 -4.92 -4.90 21.10
CA SER A 249 -6.27 -4.97 21.66
C SER A 249 -7.36 -4.52 20.68
N ASP A 250 -6.99 -3.76 19.63
CA ASP A 250 -7.91 -3.29 18.61
C ASP A 250 -8.10 -4.33 17.47
N LYS A 251 -7.31 -5.41 17.43
CA LYS A 251 -7.41 -6.47 16.43
C LYS A 251 -7.65 -7.84 17.06
N VAL A 252 -8.89 -8.30 16.90
CA VAL A 252 -9.40 -9.56 17.47
C VAL A 252 -8.76 -10.81 16.85
N GLU A 253 -8.01 -10.66 15.75
CA GLU A 253 -7.44 -11.77 14.97
C GLU A 253 -6.01 -12.13 15.40
N ASP A 254 -5.41 -11.38 16.33
CA ASP A 254 -4.07 -11.70 16.85
C ASP A 254 -4.14 -12.91 17.77
N VAL A 255 -3.32 -13.94 17.48
CA VAL A 255 -3.24 -15.15 18.30
C VAL A 255 -1.87 -15.21 18.97
N GLY A 256 -1.87 -15.27 20.29
CA GLY A 256 -0.67 -15.39 21.11
C GLY A 256 -0.13 -16.82 21.14
N PHE A 257 1.19 -16.94 21.08
CA PHE A 257 1.92 -18.19 21.17
C PHE A 257 3.02 -18.10 22.22
N ALA A 258 3.25 -19.20 22.93
CA ALA A 258 4.36 -19.35 23.85
C ALA A 258 5.19 -20.59 23.53
N ALA A 259 6.51 -20.45 23.53
CA ALA A 259 7.46 -21.54 23.30
C ALA A 259 8.43 -21.65 24.48
N LYS A 260 8.58 -22.86 25.03
CA LYS A 260 9.55 -23.10 26.11
C LYS A 260 10.97 -23.04 25.56
N LEU A 261 11.84 -22.28 26.21
CA LEU A 261 13.26 -22.23 25.91
C LEU A 261 14.00 -23.17 26.86
N GLU A 262 14.55 -24.24 26.31
CA GLU A 262 15.25 -25.27 27.09
C GLU A 262 16.77 -25.12 27.01
N ASN A 263 17.46 -25.57 28.06
CA ASN A 263 18.93 -25.64 28.13
C ASN A 263 19.64 -24.30 27.90
N LEU A 264 19.03 -23.20 28.34
CA LEU A 264 19.67 -21.89 28.33
C LEU A 264 20.88 -21.88 29.28
N SER A 265 21.99 -21.36 28.77
CA SER A 265 23.22 -21.11 29.52
C SER A 265 23.69 -19.68 29.27
N THR A 266 24.54 -19.14 30.13
CA THR A 266 25.16 -17.82 29.92
C THR A 266 25.77 -17.72 28.52
N GLY A 267 25.36 -16.69 27.76
CA GLY A 267 25.73 -16.54 26.35
C GLY A 267 24.64 -15.89 25.50
N PHE A 268 24.82 -15.96 24.19
CA PHE A 268 23.88 -15.44 23.20
C PHE A 268 23.09 -16.58 22.57
N TRP A 269 21.78 -16.37 22.48
CA TRP A 269 20.83 -17.30 21.91
C TRP A 269 20.07 -16.61 20.80
N GLU A 270 20.08 -17.21 19.62
CA GLU A 270 19.37 -16.72 18.46
C GLU A 270 18.10 -17.54 18.26
N VAL A 271 16.95 -16.86 18.28
CA VAL A 271 15.66 -17.42 17.90
C VAL A 271 15.37 -16.99 16.48
N ARG A 272 15.12 -17.96 15.60
CA ARG A 272 14.71 -17.75 14.20
C ARG A 272 13.31 -18.26 14.03
N LEU A 273 12.41 -17.41 13.53
CA LEU A 273 11.03 -17.73 13.24
C LEU A 273 10.73 -17.46 11.77
N THR A 274 10.10 -18.44 11.12
CA THR A 274 9.52 -18.29 9.79
C THR A 274 8.08 -18.77 9.84
N LEU A 275 7.18 -17.96 9.28
CA LEU A 275 5.76 -18.26 9.18
C LEU A 275 5.44 -18.57 7.72
N SER A 276 4.63 -19.60 7.49
CA SER A 276 4.17 -19.96 6.15
C SER A 276 2.71 -20.37 6.17
N GLU A 277 1.96 -20.07 5.13
CA GLU A 277 0.57 -20.48 4.99
C GLU A 277 0.19 -20.72 3.53
N GLN A 278 -0.87 -21.51 3.34
CA GLN A 278 -1.42 -21.75 2.01
C GLN A 278 -2.39 -20.65 1.60
N GLY A 279 -1.86 -19.58 1.02
CA GLY A 279 -2.64 -18.52 0.42
C GLY A 279 -3.27 -18.89 -0.93
N ILE A 280 -3.94 -17.91 -1.54
CA ILE A 280 -4.55 -18.02 -2.88
C ILE A 280 -4.00 -16.88 -3.75
N PRO A 281 -3.20 -17.17 -4.80
CA PRO A 281 -3.06 -18.45 -5.47
C PRO A 281 -1.80 -19.24 -5.06
N TRP A 282 -1.05 -18.72 -4.10
CA TRP A 282 0.31 -19.12 -3.83
C TRP A 282 0.53 -19.31 -2.33
N GLU A 283 1.60 -20.00 -1.95
CA GLU A 283 2.03 -20.15 -0.56
C GLU A 283 2.70 -18.86 -0.07
N ASN A 284 2.13 -18.22 0.95
CA ASN A 284 2.67 -16.99 1.50
C ASN A 284 3.69 -17.34 2.59
N VAL A 285 4.87 -16.75 2.54
CA VAL A 285 5.96 -17.00 3.48
C VAL A 285 6.45 -15.67 4.01
N SER A 286 6.51 -15.53 5.32
CA SER A 286 7.01 -14.32 5.98
C SER A 286 8.50 -14.12 5.74
N GLU A 287 8.97 -12.90 5.99
CA GLU A 287 10.40 -12.68 6.20
C GLU A 287 10.87 -13.46 7.44
N GLU A 288 12.17 -13.80 7.49
CA GLU A 288 12.75 -14.47 8.65
C GLU A 288 12.88 -13.47 9.81
N TYR A 289 12.21 -13.77 10.92
CA TYR A 289 12.36 -13.01 12.16
C TYR A 289 13.54 -13.56 12.96
N VAL A 290 14.46 -12.66 13.32
CA VAL A 290 15.63 -12.98 14.13
C VAL A 290 15.57 -12.20 15.45
N TRP A 291 15.51 -12.93 16.56
CA TRP A 291 15.45 -12.39 17.91
C TRP A 291 16.64 -12.89 18.73
N ILE A 292 17.31 -11.98 19.44
CA ILE A 292 18.52 -12.30 20.20
C ILE A 292 18.19 -12.25 21.70
N ILE A 293 18.48 -13.33 22.40
CA ILE A 293 18.37 -13.40 23.86
C ILE A 293 19.77 -13.53 24.43
N ARG A 294 20.17 -12.58 25.27
CA ARG A 294 21.43 -12.59 25.98
C ARG A 294 21.20 -13.05 27.42
N VAL A 295 21.78 -14.19 27.76
CA VAL A 295 21.70 -14.76 29.11
C VAL A 295 22.96 -14.37 29.88
N LEU A 296 22.78 -13.74 31.04
CA LEU A 296 23.86 -13.35 31.95
C LEU A 296 24.33 -14.48 32.87
#